data_AF-A0A5K1JZ10-F1
#
_entry.id   AF-A0A5K1JZ10-F1
#
_cell.length_a   1.000
_cell.length_b   1.000
_cell.length_c   1.000
_cell.angle_alpha   90.00
_cell.angle_beta   90.00
_cell.angle_gamma   90.00
#
_symmetry.space_group_name_H-M   'P 1'
#
loop_
_entity.id
_entity.type
_entity.pdbx_description
1 polymer ?
#
loop_
_entity_poly.entity_id
_entity_poly.type
_entity_poly.pdbx_seq_one_letter_code
_entity_poly.pdbx_strand_id
1 'polypeptide(L)'
;MAVSSYVYDVAIGSNMDTLLARLAAAASPELTISTSSGSNDPNARSLHSEAGAGTFADVFSLGEYHSRVLDDVLSSCLLRSGQKAVGDILRQCMECVLELGVLAGELKDGNLEEYEAAPLLEDLWARFRTKMTMFVKVLKALVEKEADGAGVVLSDIPLHMMQGARRVSGTTANLHQLLLRLNMSEWWTRKDNPNPSS
;
A
#
# COMPACT_ATOMS: atom_id res chain seq x y z
N MET A 1 -7.17 2.55 -13.29
CA MET A 1 -7.67 2.09 -11.97
C MET A 1 -6.51 1.68 -11.07
N ALA A 2 -5.64 2.61 -10.66
CA ALA A 2 -4.44 2.27 -9.89
C ALA A 2 -4.71 2.09 -8.38
N VAL A 3 -5.52 2.99 -7.80
CA VAL A 3 -5.83 3.00 -6.36
C VAL A 3 -6.74 1.83 -5.96
N SER A 4 -7.81 1.56 -6.71
CA SER A 4 -8.72 0.45 -6.41
C SER A 4 -8.03 -0.92 -6.49
N SER A 5 -7.29 -1.20 -7.57
CA SER A 5 -6.48 -2.42 -7.68
C SER A 5 -5.42 -2.51 -6.59
N TYR A 6 -4.79 -1.39 -6.20
CA TYR A 6 -3.86 -1.41 -5.06
C TYR A 6 -4.55 -1.84 -3.77
N VAL A 7 -5.73 -1.28 -3.46
CA VAL A 7 -6.46 -1.63 -2.24
C VAL A 7 -6.82 -3.11 -2.21
N TYR A 8 -7.39 -3.65 -3.30
CA TYR A 8 -7.80 -5.05 -3.35
C TYR A 8 -6.60 -6.01 -3.39
N ASP A 9 -5.65 -5.80 -4.30
CA ASP A 9 -4.60 -6.78 -4.57
C ASP A 9 -3.47 -6.69 -3.53
N VAL A 10 -3.12 -5.49 -3.11
CA VAL A 10 -1.94 -5.23 -2.27
C VAL A 10 -2.34 -5.01 -0.82
N ALA A 11 -3.15 -3.99 -0.53
CA ALA A 11 -3.44 -3.61 0.84
C ALA A 11 -4.23 -4.70 1.59
N ILE A 12 -5.20 -5.34 0.92
CA ILE A 12 -6.02 -6.40 1.51
C ILE A 12 -5.47 -7.78 1.11
N GLY A 13 -5.35 -8.04 -0.19
CA GLY A 13 -4.98 -9.35 -0.75
C GLY A 13 -3.67 -9.88 -0.17
N SER A 14 -2.57 -9.15 -0.35
CA SER A 14 -1.25 -9.63 0.09
C SER A 14 -1.15 -9.89 1.61
N ASN A 15 -1.79 -9.06 2.42
CA ASN A 15 -1.80 -9.20 3.88
C ASN A 15 -2.61 -10.44 4.32
N MET A 16 -3.78 -10.66 3.69
CA MET A 16 -4.62 -11.83 3.95
C MET A 16 -3.99 -13.13 3.44
N ASP A 17 -3.36 -13.10 2.26
CA ASP A 17 -2.64 -14.25 1.71
C ASP A 17 -1.46 -14.65 2.63
N THR A 18 -0.76 -13.67 3.20
CA THR A 18 0.32 -13.92 4.17
C THR A 18 -0.23 -14.57 5.45
N LEU A 19 -1.37 -14.10 5.95
CA LEU A 19 -2.06 -14.68 7.09
C LEU A 19 -2.47 -16.14 6.81
N LEU A 20 -3.09 -16.38 5.66
CA LEU A 20 -3.55 -17.71 5.24
C LEU A 20 -2.38 -18.68 5.02
N ALA A 21 -1.30 -18.23 4.39
CA ALA A 21 -0.09 -19.04 4.20
C ALA A 21 0.52 -19.45 5.55
N ARG A 22 0.55 -18.54 6.52
CA ARG A 22 1.04 -18.84 7.87
C ARG A 22 0.09 -19.78 8.62
N LEU A 23 -1.21 -19.60 8.49
CA LEU A 23 -2.21 -20.52 9.06
C LEU A 23 -2.11 -21.93 8.46
N ALA A 24 -1.92 -22.04 7.14
CA ALA A 24 -1.74 -23.32 6.46
C ALA A 24 -0.45 -24.03 6.90
N ALA A 25 0.63 -23.28 7.09
CA ALA A 25 1.88 -23.80 7.66
C ALA A 25 1.72 -24.26 9.12
N ALA A 26 0.93 -23.54 9.92
CA ALA A 26 0.63 -23.93 11.30
C ALA A 26 -0.30 -25.16 11.39
N ALA A 27 -1.20 -25.31 10.41
CA ALA A 27 -2.20 -26.36 10.36
C ALA A 27 -1.67 -27.69 9.80
N SER A 28 -0.49 -27.69 9.18
CA SER A 28 0.18 -28.89 8.65
C SER A 28 1.04 -29.51 9.77
N PRO A 29 0.53 -30.48 10.54
CA PRO A 29 1.27 -31.09 11.61
C PRO A 29 1.95 -32.30 10.99
N GLU A 30 3.11 -32.12 10.35
CA GLU A 30 3.97 -33.28 10.16
C GLU A 30 4.40 -33.75 11.54
N LEU A 31 4.07 -35.01 11.78
CA LEU A 31 4.22 -35.81 12.97
C LEU A 31 5.70 -35.88 13.42
N THR A 32 6.28 -34.83 13.99
CA THR A 32 7.47 -34.99 14.83
C THR A 32 7.03 -35.52 16.20
N ILE A 33 6.64 -36.79 16.20
CA ILE A 33 6.85 -37.63 17.38
C ILE A 33 8.36 -37.64 17.56
N SER A 34 8.85 -36.78 18.44
CA SER A 34 10.20 -36.87 18.99
C SER A 34 10.28 -38.17 19.78
N THR A 35 10.55 -39.29 19.10
CA THR A 35 11.12 -40.47 19.74
C THR A 35 12.49 -40.06 20.25
N SER A 36 12.57 -39.88 21.56
CA SER A 36 13.80 -39.76 22.31
C SER A 36 14.73 -40.92 21.97
N SER A 37 15.81 -40.63 21.26
CA SER A 37 16.96 -41.53 21.14
C SER A 37 18.19 -40.67 21.39
N GLY A 38 18.76 -40.87 22.57
CA GLY A 38 19.82 -40.03 23.11
C GLY A 38 21.12 -40.13 22.32
N SER A 39 21.67 -38.96 22.02
CA SER A 39 23.09 -38.79 21.74
C SER A 39 23.54 -37.50 22.44
N ASN A 40 24.20 -37.65 23.58
CA ASN A 40 24.86 -36.56 24.28
C ASN A 40 26.12 -36.16 23.49
N ASP A 41 26.04 -35.07 22.72
CA ASP A 41 27.21 -34.44 22.13
C ASP A 41 27.28 -32.97 22.58
N PRO A 42 28.24 -32.57 23.44
CA PRO A 42 28.21 -31.29 24.15
C PRO A 42 28.79 -30.11 23.35
N ASN A 43 29.02 -30.23 22.04
CA ASN A 43 29.73 -29.19 21.27
C ASN A 43 28.99 -28.59 20.06
N ALA A 44 27.68 -28.81 19.93
CA ALA A 44 26.85 -28.10 18.95
C ALA A 44 26.37 -26.76 19.53
N ARG A 45 27.20 -25.71 19.41
CA ARG A 45 26.76 -24.34 19.65
C ARG A 45 25.60 -23.99 18.71
N SER A 46 24.51 -23.56 19.33
CA SER A 46 23.21 -23.22 18.75
C SER A 46 23.30 -22.27 17.54
N LEU A 47 23.31 -22.85 16.35
CA LEU A 47 22.61 -22.24 15.22
C LEU A 47 21.13 -22.50 15.49
N HIS A 48 20.45 -21.50 16.07
CA HIS A 48 18.99 -21.46 16.14
C HIS A 48 18.45 -21.47 14.71
N SER A 49 18.26 -22.67 14.19
CA SER A 49 17.62 -22.96 12.92
C SER A 49 16.19 -22.45 13.01
N GLU A 50 15.86 -21.48 12.15
CA GLU A 50 14.54 -20.89 11.96
C GLU A 50 13.52 -21.89 11.35
N ALA A 51 13.43 -23.09 11.92
CA ALA A 51 12.45 -24.11 11.55
C ALA A 51 11.09 -23.91 12.27
N GLY A 52 10.94 -22.87 13.10
CA GLY A 52 9.74 -22.59 13.90
C GLY A 52 8.86 -21.43 13.40
N ALA A 53 9.12 -20.86 12.23
CA ALA A 53 8.42 -19.64 11.78
C ALA A 53 6.93 -19.84 11.40
N GLY A 54 6.47 -21.09 11.32
CA GLY A 54 5.12 -21.45 10.87
C GLY A 54 4.11 -21.68 11.98
N THR A 55 4.52 -21.92 13.23
CA THR A 55 3.61 -22.38 14.30
C THR A 55 3.25 -21.25 15.27
N PHE A 56 1.97 -21.15 15.64
CA PHE A 56 1.50 -20.30 16.72
C PHE A 56 1.66 -21.05 18.06
N ALA A 57 2.16 -20.36 19.10
CA ALA A 57 2.37 -20.98 20.40
C ALA A 57 1.05 -21.30 21.12
N ASP A 58 0.02 -20.50 20.87
CA ASP A 58 -1.30 -20.57 21.49
C ASP A 58 -2.34 -19.73 20.71
N VAL A 59 -3.60 -19.74 21.16
CA VAL A 59 -4.67 -18.95 20.55
C VAL A 59 -4.46 -17.43 20.70
N PHE A 60 -3.75 -16.99 21.75
CA PHE A 60 -3.49 -15.58 21.99
C PHE A 60 -2.44 -15.01 21.05
N SER A 61 -1.38 -15.76 20.76
CA SER A 61 -0.37 -15.41 19.75
C SER A 61 -0.94 -15.39 18.33
N LEU A 62 -1.93 -16.24 18.03
CA LEU A 62 -2.73 -16.12 16.81
C LEU A 62 -3.55 -14.82 16.81
N GLY A 63 -4.25 -14.51 17.90
CA GLY A 63 -5.04 -13.28 18.04
C GLY A 63 -4.19 -12.01 17.92
N GLU A 64 -3.00 -12.00 18.51
CA GLU A 64 -2.04 -10.90 18.42
C GLU A 64 -1.52 -10.75 16.99
N TYR A 65 -1.19 -11.86 16.31
CA TYR A 65 -0.77 -11.82 14.91
C TYR A 65 -1.88 -11.33 13.98
N HIS A 66 -3.11 -11.83 14.13
CA HIS A 66 -4.27 -11.35 13.38
C HIS A 66 -4.52 -9.85 13.61
N SER A 67 -4.40 -9.38 14.85
CA SER A 67 -4.55 -7.95 15.17
C SER A 67 -3.49 -7.09 14.47
N ARG A 68 -2.23 -7.57 14.41
CA ARG A 68 -1.16 -6.90 13.64
C ARG A 68 -1.47 -6.87 12.14
N VAL A 69 -1.98 -7.97 11.57
CA VAL A 69 -2.37 -8.01 10.15
C VAL A 69 -3.47 -7.00 9.85
N LEU A 70 -4.49 -6.88 10.71
CA LEU A 70 -5.53 -5.86 10.53
C LEU A 70 -4.98 -4.44 10.62
N ASP A 71 -4.05 -4.19 11.54
CA ASP A 71 -3.34 -2.91 11.62
C ASP A 71 -2.54 -2.60 10.35
N ASP A 72 -1.87 -3.59 9.77
CA ASP A 72 -1.13 -3.46 8.50
C ASP A 72 -2.07 -3.21 7.32
N VAL A 73 -3.24 -3.86 7.26
CA VAL A 73 -4.28 -3.60 6.25
C VAL A 73 -4.80 -2.17 6.40
N LEU A 74 -5.17 -1.74 7.60
CA LEU A 74 -5.66 -0.38 7.85
C LEU A 74 -4.61 0.68 7.49
N SER A 75 -3.34 0.42 7.81
CA SER A 75 -2.23 1.31 7.49
C SER A 75 -1.95 1.35 5.98
N SER A 76 -2.02 0.20 5.29
CA SER A 76 -1.86 0.11 3.83
C SER A 76 -3.01 0.79 3.09
N CYS A 77 -4.20 0.86 3.69
CA CYS A 77 -5.39 1.56 3.18
C CYS A 77 -5.44 3.05 3.55
N LEU A 78 -4.42 3.61 4.22
CA LEU A 78 -4.40 5.01 4.67
C LEU A 78 -5.48 5.36 5.71
N LEU A 79 -5.96 4.36 6.47
CA LEU A 79 -7.07 4.51 7.43
C LEU A 79 -6.62 4.69 8.89
N ARG A 80 -5.31 4.66 9.17
CA ARG A 80 -4.81 4.96 10.52
C ARG A 80 -4.93 6.45 10.83
N SER A 81 -5.14 6.79 12.10
CA SER A 81 -5.27 8.19 12.55
C SER A 81 -4.08 9.07 12.15
N GLY A 82 -2.86 8.53 12.13
CA GLY A 82 -1.65 9.22 11.67
C GLY A 82 -1.57 9.48 10.16
N GLN A 83 -2.43 8.85 9.36
CA GLN A 83 -2.51 8.96 7.90
C GLN A 83 -3.72 9.77 7.44
N LYS A 84 -4.54 10.28 8.39
CA LYS A 84 -5.79 11.01 8.12
C LYS A 84 -5.61 12.14 7.10
N ALA A 85 -4.55 12.93 7.22
CA ALA A 85 -4.29 14.04 6.29
C ALA A 85 -4.12 13.55 4.85
N VAL A 86 -3.48 12.39 4.64
CA VAL A 86 -3.31 11.79 3.30
C VAL A 86 -4.65 11.27 2.78
N GLY A 87 -5.42 10.59 3.63
CA GLY A 87 -6.76 10.12 3.29
C GLY A 87 -7.73 11.25 2.94
N ASP A 88 -7.66 12.38 3.64
CA ASP A 88 -8.48 13.57 3.37
C ASP A 88 -8.17 14.16 1.98
N ILE A 89 -6.89 14.19 1.57
CA ILE A 89 -6.50 14.66 0.23
C ILE A 89 -6.98 13.67 -0.84
N LEU A 90 -6.86 12.35 -0.61
CA LEU A 90 -7.37 11.33 -1.53
C LEU A 90 -8.88 11.48 -1.73
N ARG A 91 -9.63 11.68 -0.64
CA ARG A 91 -11.06 11.96 -0.69
C ARG A 91 -11.36 13.19 -1.56
N GLN A 92 -10.63 14.28 -1.37
CA GLN A 92 -10.78 15.48 -2.19
C GLN A 92 -10.46 15.24 -3.67
N CYS A 93 -9.52 14.34 -4.00
CA CYS A 93 -9.27 13.95 -5.39
C CYS A 93 -10.48 13.21 -5.98
N MET A 94 -11.10 12.31 -5.20
CA MET A 94 -12.30 11.58 -5.62
C MET A 94 -13.52 12.51 -5.76
N GLU A 95 -13.65 13.53 -4.91
CA GLU A 95 -14.67 14.56 -5.04
C GLU A 95 -14.57 15.30 -6.40
N CYS A 96 -13.36 15.66 -6.84
CA CYS A 96 -13.17 16.22 -8.19
C CYS A 96 -13.56 15.25 -9.32
N VAL A 97 -13.33 13.94 -9.15
CA VAL A 97 -13.75 12.93 -10.14
C VAL A 97 -15.28 12.81 -10.17
N LEU A 98 -15.96 12.97 -9.03
CA LEU A 98 -17.42 12.99 -8.98
C LEU A 98 -17.99 14.26 -9.61
N GLU A 99 -17.41 15.43 -9.33
CA GLU A 99 -17.76 16.69 -10.00
C GLU A 99 -17.61 16.57 -11.53
N LEU A 100 -16.57 15.87 -12.00
CA LEU A 100 -16.38 15.59 -13.44
C LEU A 100 -17.52 14.71 -13.99
N GLY A 101 -17.94 13.71 -13.22
CA GLY A 101 -19.06 12.85 -13.58
C GLY A 101 -20.38 13.63 -13.68
N VAL A 102 -20.61 14.59 -12.78
CA VAL A 102 -21.77 15.49 -12.84
C VAL A 102 -21.70 16.36 -14.09
N LEU A 103 -20.57 17.05 -14.32
CA LEU A 103 -20.39 17.90 -15.50
C LEU A 103 -20.57 17.13 -16.81
N ALA A 104 -20.03 15.92 -16.90
CA ALA A 104 -20.22 15.04 -18.05
C ALA A 104 -21.68 14.59 -18.22
N GLY A 105 -22.40 14.41 -17.12
CA GLY A 105 -23.85 14.13 -17.11
C GLY A 105 -24.65 15.31 -17.64
N GLU A 106 -24.39 16.53 -17.16
CA GLU A 106 -25.07 17.75 -17.61
C GLU A 106 -24.85 18.01 -19.10
N LEU A 107 -23.63 17.80 -19.59
CA LEU A 107 -23.29 17.89 -21.01
C LEU A 107 -24.03 16.84 -21.84
N LYS A 108 -24.10 15.59 -21.36
CA LYS A 108 -24.79 14.50 -22.04
C LYS A 108 -26.31 14.72 -22.11
N ASP A 109 -26.89 15.27 -21.06
CA ASP A 109 -28.33 15.55 -20.97
C ASP A 109 -28.73 16.81 -21.75
N GLY A 110 -27.76 17.55 -22.31
CA GLY A 110 -27.99 18.78 -23.07
C GLY A 110 -28.37 19.97 -22.20
N ASN A 111 -28.13 19.89 -20.88
CA ASN A 111 -28.41 20.95 -19.92
C ASN A 111 -27.30 22.00 -19.85
N LEU A 112 -26.16 21.73 -20.48
CA LEU A 112 -24.99 22.60 -20.52
C LEU A 112 -24.40 22.56 -21.93
N GLU A 113 -24.12 23.73 -22.51
CA GLU A 113 -23.49 23.80 -23.82
C GLU A 113 -21.97 23.61 -23.72
N GLU A 114 -21.34 23.09 -24.78
CA GLU A 114 -19.91 22.75 -24.81
C GLU A 114 -19.01 23.95 -24.49
N TYR A 115 -19.38 25.14 -24.97
CA TYR A 115 -18.62 26.37 -24.74
C TYR A 115 -18.67 26.82 -23.27
N GLU A 116 -19.75 26.49 -22.54
CA GLU A 116 -19.91 26.77 -21.12
C GLU A 116 -19.22 25.71 -20.25
N ALA A 117 -19.24 24.46 -20.71
CA ALA A 117 -18.58 23.34 -20.05
C ALA A 117 -17.05 23.42 -20.10
N ALA A 118 -16.48 23.94 -21.19
CA ALA A 118 -15.03 24.04 -21.40
C ALA A 118 -14.28 24.75 -20.23
N PRO A 119 -14.63 25.98 -19.83
CA PRO A 119 -13.95 26.65 -18.71
C PRO A 119 -14.17 25.94 -17.36
N LEU A 120 -15.32 25.32 -17.14
CA LEU A 120 -15.60 24.54 -15.92
C LEU A 120 -14.72 23.29 -15.85
N LEU A 121 -14.54 22.62 -16.99
CA LEU A 121 -13.66 21.45 -17.11
C LEU A 121 -12.19 21.84 -16.87
N GLU A 122 -11.74 22.97 -17.41
CA GLU A 122 -10.38 23.47 -17.20
C GLU A 122 -10.10 23.79 -15.72
N ASP A 123 -11.02 24.48 -15.04
CA ASP A 123 -10.91 24.76 -13.62
C ASP A 123 -10.90 23.47 -12.79
N LEU A 124 -11.82 22.54 -13.09
CA LEU A 124 -11.89 21.25 -12.41
C LEU A 124 -10.61 20.44 -12.59
N TRP A 125 -10.05 20.42 -13.80
CA TRP A 125 -8.77 19.79 -14.09
C TRP A 125 -7.62 20.41 -13.31
N ALA A 126 -7.56 21.74 -13.23
CA ALA A 126 -6.55 22.45 -12.45
C ALA A 126 -6.65 22.13 -10.96
N ARG A 127 -7.86 22.11 -10.39
CA ARG A 127 -8.13 21.70 -9.01
C ARG A 127 -7.71 20.27 -8.74
N PHE A 128 -8.07 19.34 -9.63
CA PHE A 128 -7.71 17.93 -9.52
C PHE A 128 -6.20 17.72 -9.55
N ARG A 129 -5.48 18.33 -10.50
CA ARG A 129 -4.00 18.24 -10.57
C ARG A 129 -3.32 18.77 -9.32
N THR A 130 -3.81 19.88 -8.78
CA THR A 130 -3.25 20.47 -7.56
C THR A 130 -3.39 19.51 -6.39
N LYS A 131 -4.58 18.91 -6.21
CA LYS A 131 -4.84 17.92 -5.16
C LYS A 131 -4.03 16.64 -5.36
N MET A 132 -3.94 16.12 -6.59
CA MET A 132 -3.13 14.94 -6.92
C MET A 132 -1.64 15.17 -6.65
N THR A 133 -1.12 16.34 -7.01
CA THR A 133 0.27 16.72 -6.72
C THR A 133 0.53 16.77 -5.22
N MET A 134 -0.40 17.36 -4.46
CA MET A 134 -0.31 17.39 -3.00
C MET A 134 -0.39 15.98 -2.41
N PHE A 135 -1.30 15.14 -2.90
CA PHE A 135 -1.45 13.76 -2.47
C PHE A 135 -0.16 12.98 -2.63
N VAL A 136 0.44 13.00 -3.82
CA VAL A 136 1.71 12.30 -4.11
C VAL A 136 2.84 12.81 -3.21
N LYS A 137 2.94 14.14 -3.00
CA LYS A 137 3.96 14.72 -2.12
C LYS A 137 3.82 14.26 -0.67
N VAL A 138 2.61 14.32 -0.11
CA VAL A 138 2.38 13.92 1.29
C VAL A 138 2.51 12.41 1.44
N LEU A 139 2.06 11.62 0.46
CA LEU A 139 2.25 10.17 0.46
C LEU A 139 3.73 9.79 0.42
N LYS A 140 4.54 10.48 -0.39
CA LYS A 140 5.99 10.27 -0.43
C LYS A 140 6.64 10.58 0.93
N ALA A 141 6.32 11.72 1.52
CA ALA A 141 6.83 12.10 2.84
C ALA A 141 6.39 11.10 3.94
N LEU A 142 5.20 10.53 3.82
CA LEU A 142 4.71 9.50 4.73
C LEU A 142 5.52 8.20 4.62
N VAL A 143 5.80 7.75 3.40
CA VAL A 143 6.63 6.56 3.15
C VAL A 143 8.07 6.78 3.65
N GLU A 144 8.66 7.94 3.40
CA GLU A 144 10.00 8.29 3.91
C GLU A 144 10.03 8.28 5.45
N LYS A 145 9.04 8.88 6.09
CA LYS A 145 8.91 8.89 7.56
C LYS A 145 8.76 7.48 8.15
N GLU A 146 7.98 6.61 7.51
CA GLU A 146 7.83 5.23 7.96
C GLU A 146 9.12 4.41 7.77
N ALA A 147 9.89 4.68 6.70
CA ALA A 147 11.18 4.04 6.47
C ALA A 147 12.24 4.46 7.52
N ASP A 148 12.29 5.74 7.87
CA ASP A 148 13.18 6.26 8.92
C ASP A 148 12.83 5.66 10.29
N GLY A 149 11.54 5.53 10.61
CA GLY A 149 11.06 4.90 11.84
C GLY A 149 11.39 3.41 11.93
N ALA A 150 11.54 2.73 10.78
CA ALA A 150 11.96 1.34 10.69
C ALA A 150 13.49 1.16 10.69
N GLY A 151 14.27 2.26 10.66
CA GLY A 151 15.74 2.20 10.54
C GLY A 151 16.23 1.68 9.19
N VAL A 152 15.40 1.77 8.15
CA VAL A 152 15.71 1.27 6.80
C VAL A 152 16.04 2.45 5.89
N VAL A 153 17.29 2.52 5.44
CA VAL A 153 17.72 3.49 4.43
C VAL A 153 17.22 3.02 3.06
N LEU A 154 16.16 3.67 2.55
CA LEU A 154 15.46 3.28 1.32
C LEU A 154 16.35 3.38 0.05
N SER A 155 17.48 4.09 0.11
CA SER A 155 18.34 4.36 -1.04
C SER A 155 19.24 3.19 -1.48
N ASP A 156 19.42 2.15 -0.65
CA ASP A 156 20.43 1.11 -0.90
C ASP A 156 19.87 -0.30 -1.17
N ILE A 157 18.54 -0.48 -1.29
CA ILE A 157 17.94 -1.81 -1.48
C ILE A 157 17.42 -1.96 -2.92
N PRO A 158 18.04 -2.81 -3.76
CA PRO A 158 17.53 -3.16 -5.08
C PRO A 158 16.10 -3.73 -4.98
N LEU A 159 15.19 -3.20 -5.81
CA LEU A 159 13.75 -3.49 -5.88
C LEU A 159 13.37 -4.99 -5.87
N HIS A 160 14.25 -5.90 -6.32
CA HIS A 160 13.97 -7.33 -6.33
C HIS A 160 14.24 -8.05 -5.00
N MET A 161 14.90 -7.40 -4.04
CA MET A 161 15.27 -8.00 -2.73
C MET A 161 14.34 -7.61 -1.59
N MET A 162 13.51 -6.56 -1.71
CA MET A 162 12.56 -6.19 -0.65
C MET A 162 11.45 -7.22 -0.44
N GLN A 163 11.18 -8.09 -1.43
CA GLN A 163 10.24 -9.21 -1.29
C GLN A 163 10.79 -10.32 -0.37
N GLY A 164 12.12 -10.41 -0.19
CA GLY A 164 12.76 -11.39 0.69
C GLY A 164 13.24 -10.81 2.03
N ALA A 165 13.43 -9.49 2.11
CA ALA A 165 13.89 -8.81 3.33
C ALA A 165 12.70 -8.48 4.26
N ARG A 166 12.29 -9.47 5.06
CA ARG A 166 11.25 -9.41 6.12
C ARG A 166 11.51 -8.37 7.25
N ARG A 167 12.43 -7.42 7.05
CA ARG A 167 12.80 -6.37 8.00
C ARG A 167 12.23 -4.99 7.66
N VAL A 168 11.62 -4.83 6.48
CA VAL A 168 10.80 -3.64 6.18
C VAL A 168 9.37 -3.98 6.56
N SER A 169 8.74 -3.16 7.41
CA SER A 169 7.32 -3.31 7.73
C SER A 169 6.50 -3.43 6.44
N GLY A 170 5.70 -4.49 6.29
CA GLY A 170 4.97 -4.80 5.05
C GLY A 170 4.14 -3.61 4.54
N THR A 171 3.65 -2.79 5.47
CA THR A 171 2.95 -1.53 5.20
C THR A 171 3.76 -0.54 4.36
N THR A 172 5.04 -0.30 4.68
CA THR A 172 5.86 0.69 3.96
C THR A 172 6.15 0.23 2.53
N ALA A 173 6.35 -1.08 2.33
CA ALA A 173 6.51 -1.67 0.99
C ALA A 173 5.22 -1.53 0.15
N ASN A 174 4.05 -1.74 0.77
CA ASN A 174 2.76 -1.56 0.12
C ASN A 174 2.55 -0.10 -0.31
N LEU A 175 2.78 0.86 0.59
CA LEU A 175 2.63 2.28 0.26
C LEU A 175 3.62 2.76 -0.82
N HIS A 176 4.83 2.21 -0.84
CA HIS A 176 5.78 2.44 -1.92
C HIS A 176 5.27 1.87 -3.25
N GLN A 177 4.63 0.69 -3.24
CA GLN A 177 3.99 0.13 -4.43
C GLN A 177 2.83 1.01 -4.94
N LEU A 178 2.04 1.61 -4.03
CA LEU A 178 1.03 2.60 -4.40
C LEU A 178 1.68 3.82 -5.08
N LEU A 179 2.76 4.35 -4.52
CA LEU A 179 3.52 5.44 -5.14
C LEU A 179 4.00 5.07 -6.54
N LEU A 180 4.58 3.89 -6.76
CA LEU A 180 5.02 3.46 -8.09
C LEU A 180 3.86 3.38 -9.08
N ARG A 181 2.72 2.79 -8.68
CA ARG A 181 1.53 2.68 -9.53
C ARG A 181 0.92 4.03 -9.89
N LEU A 182 0.99 4.99 -8.97
CA LEU A 182 0.60 6.38 -9.23
C LEU A 182 1.63 7.10 -10.10
N ASN A 183 2.93 6.79 -9.91
CA ASN A 183 4.04 7.53 -10.53
C ASN A 183 4.37 7.13 -11.97
N MET A 184 3.67 6.14 -12.57
CA MET A 184 4.08 5.56 -13.86
C MET A 184 4.04 6.52 -15.07
N SER A 185 3.44 7.70 -14.97
CA SER A 185 3.34 8.61 -16.12
C SER A 185 3.56 10.11 -15.84
N GLU A 186 3.92 10.51 -14.61
CA GLU A 186 4.16 11.92 -14.19
C GLU A 186 3.15 12.94 -14.75
N TRP A 187 1.94 12.50 -15.09
CA TRP A 187 1.00 13.27 -15.89
C TRP A 187 0.45 14.48 -15.13
N TRP A 188 0.47 14.43 -13.79
CA TRP A 188 0.07 15.53 -12.93
C TRP A 188 1.13 16.64 -12.81
N THR A 189 2.42 16.37 -13.10
CA THR A 189 3.49 17.39 -13.10
C THR A 189 3.72 18.00 -14.48
N ARG A 190 3.17 17.40 -15.53
CA ARG A 190 3.27 17.92 -16.89
C ARG A 190 2.60 19.29 -16.94
N LYS A 191 3.41 20.34 -17.03
CA LYS A 191 2.94 21.69 -17.35
C LYS A 191 2.35 21.57 -18.75
N ASP A 192 1.07 21.91 -18.91
CA ASP A 192 0.49 22.06 -20.23
C ASP A 192 1.32 23.17 -20.90
N ASN A 193 2.15 22.80 -21.86
CA ASN A 193 2.75 23.76 -22.76
C ASN A 193 1.70 23.95 -23.86
N PRO A 194 0.88 25.02 -23.84
CA PRO A 194 0.18 25.42 -25.04
C PRO A 194 1.26 25.94 -25.98
N ASN A 195 1.80 25.08 -26.84
CA ASN A 195 2.39 25.57 -28.07
C ASN A 195 1.26 25.60 -29.11
N PRO A 196 0.77 26.79 -29.49
CA PRO A 196 -0.09 26.93 -30.64
C PRO A 196 0.75 26.82 -31.93
N SER A 197 0.06 26.50 -33.03
CA SER A 197 0.47 26.60 -34.43
C SER A 197 1.39 25.51 -35.02
N SER A 198 0.80 24.66 -35.85
CA SER A 198 0.95 24.77 -37.32
C SER A 198 -0.31 24.24 -38.00
#